data_AF-A0A426FLK8-F1
#
_entry.id   AF-A0A426FLK8-F1
#
_cell.length_a   1.000
_cell.length_b   1.000
_cell.length_c   1.000
_cell.angle_alpha   90.00
_cell.angle_beta   90.00
_cell.angle_gamma   90.00
#
_symmetry.space_group_name_H-M   'P 1'
#
loop_
_entity.id
_entity.type
_entity.pdbx_description
1 polymer ?
#
loop_
_entity_poly.entity_id
_entity_poly.type
_entity_poly.pdbx_seq_one_letter_code
_entity_poly.pdbx_strand_id
1 'polypeptide(L)' 'MATDDFFRARIDQMIDLSRPLAVLARRMPWGELEKTLAPVFAHRDRQGRVTQQPGL' A
#
# COMPACT_ATOMS: atom_id res chain seq x y z
N MET A 1 -28.46 1.70 9.76
CA MET A 1 -28.16 2.49 8.55
C MET A 1 -26.79 2.05 8.09
N ALA A 2 -26.69 1.34 6.97
CA ALA A 2 -25.41 0.92 6.43
C ALA A 2 -24.67 2.18 5.97
N THR A 3 -23.47 2.40 6.50
CA THR A 3 -22.60 3.47 6.03
C THR A 3 -22.40 3.27 4.53
N ASP A 4 -22.86 4.23 3.75
CA ASP A 4 -22.68 4.21 2.30
C ASP A 4 -21.19 4.08 2.02
N ASP A 5 -20.80 2.96 1.39
CA ASP A 5 -19.41 2.53 1.22
C ASP A 5 -18.77 3.37 0.09
N PHE A 6 -18.63 4.68 0.36
CA PHE A 6 -18.35 5.77 -0.58
C PHE A 6 -17.06 5.53 -1.37
N PHE A 7 -16.07 4.89 -0.73
CA PHE A 7 -14.81 4.55 -1.35
C PHE A 7 -14.95 3.41 -2.36
N ARG A 8 -15.76 2.38 -2.06
CA ARG A 8 -15.94 1.24 -2.95
C ARG A 8 -16.80 1.60 -4.15
N ALA A 9 -17.92 2.29 -3.94
CA ALA A 9 -18.83 2.66 -5.02
C ALA A 9 -18.16 3.55 -6.09
N ARG A 10 -17.33 4.51 -5.68
CA ARG A 10 -16.62 5.40 -6.61
C ARG A 10 -15.41 4.75 -7.27
N ILE A 11 -14.69 3.88 -6.56
CA ILE A 11 -13.53 3.18 -7.11
C ILE A 11 -13.96 2.15 -8.15
N ASP A 12 -15.04 1.41 -7.90
CA ASP A 12 -15.55 0.41 -8.84
C ASP A 12 -15.98 1.06 -10.17
N GLN A 13 -16.60 2.24 -10.12
CA GLN A 13 -16.98 2.99 -11.32
C GLN A 13 -15.81 3.66 -12.06
N MET A 14 -14.69 3.95 -11.37
CA MET A 14 -13.52 4.61 -11.97
C MET A 14 -12.46 3.63 -12.48
N ILE A 15 -12.46 2.38 -12.01
CA ILE A 15 -11.49 1.37 -12.42
C ILE A 15 -12.05 0.54 -13.57
N ASP A 16 -11.71 0.93 -14.80
CA ASP A 16 -11.80 0.00 -15.92
C ASP A 16 -10.67 -1.05 -15.84
N LEU A 17 -11.05 -2.27 -15.48
CA LEU A 17 -10.15 -3.42 -15.33
C LEU A 17 -9.58 -3.96 -16.66
N SER A 18 -10.08 -3.47 -17.80
CA SER A 18 -9.55 -3.79 -19.12
C SER A 18 -8.35 -2.92 -19.48
N ARG A 19 -8.05 -1.89 -18.67
CA ARG A 19 -6.90 -1.03 -18.88
C ARG A 19 -5.59 -1.83 -18.78
N PRO A 20 -4.59 -1.52 -19.61
CA PRO A 20 -3.32 -2.26 -19.65
C PRO A 20 -2.66 -2.44 -18.29
N LEU A 21 -2.74 -1.44 -17.39
CA LEU A 21 -2.17 -1.51 -16.05
C LEU A 21 -2.91 -2.52 -15.15
N ALA A 22 -4.24 -2.60 -15.23
CA ALA A 22 -5.03 -3.56 -14.47
C ALA A 22 -4.81 -4.99 -14.97
N VAL A 23 -4.69 -5.18 -16.29
CA VAL A 23 -4.34 -6.46 -16.89
C VAL A 23 -2.93 -6.89 -16.50
N LEU A 24 -1.97 -5.96 -16.53
CA LEU A 24 -0.60 -6.22 -16.07
C LEU A 24 -0.61 -6.63 -14.59
N ALA A 25 -1.28 -5.86 -13.73
CA ALA A 25 -1.40 -6.18 -12.32
C ALA A 25 -2.00 -7.58 -12.11
N ARG A 26 -2.99 -8.02 -12.88
CA ARG A 26 -3.53 -9.39 -12.79
C ARG A 26 -2.55 -10.48 -13.21
N ARG A 27 -1.63 -10.18 -14.11
CA ARG A 27 -0.62 -11.14 -14.63
C ARG A 27 0.68 -11.12 -13.84
N MET A 28 0.87 -10.16 -12.95
CA MET A 28 2.08 -10.04 -12.15
C MET A 28 2.21 -11.23 -11.17
N PRO A 29 3.42 -11.81 -11.02
CA PRO A 29 3.70 -12.83 -10.03
C PRO A 29 3.90 -12.18 -8.65
N TRP A 30 2.82 -11.64 -8.08
CA TRP A 30 2.86 -10.86 -6.83
C TRP A 30 3.55 -11.59 -5.68
N GLY A 31 3.28 -12.89 -5.51
CA GLY A 31 3.89 -13.66 -4.42
C GLY A 31 5.42 -13.73 -4.49
N GLU A 32 6.01 -13.85 -5.68
CA GLU A 32 7.47 -13.86 -5.83
C GLU A 32 8.07 -12.46 -5.69
N LEU A 33 7.38 -11.45 -6.20
CA LEU A 33 7.78 -10.05 -6.04
C LEU A 33 7.77 -9.64 -4.56
N GLU A 34 6.73 -9.99 -3.82
CA GLU A 34 6.62 -9.74 -2.38
C GLU A 34 7.70 -10.48 -1.60
N LYS A 35 7.98 -11.75 -1.89
CA LYS A 35 9.08 -12.50 -1.27
C LYS A 35 10.43 -11.82 -1.50
N THR A 36 10.67 -11.34 -2.72
CA THR A 36 11.94 -10.68 -3.10
C THR A 36 12.09 -9.33 -2.39
N LEU A 37 10.99 -8.58 -2.24
CA LEU A 37 11.00 -7.24 -1.66
C LEU A 37 10.85 -7.22 -0.13
N ALA A 38 10.24 -8.24 0.47
CA ALA A 38 10.05 -8.37 1.91
C ALA A 38 11.32 -8.07 2.74
N PRO A 39 12.53 -8.58 2.40
CA PRO A 39 13.73 -8.27 3.18
C PRO A 39 14.17 -6.80 3.05
N VAL A 40 13.88 -6.13 1.94
CA VAL A 40 14.23 -4.71 1.72
C VAL A 40 13.33 -3.80 2.55
N PHE A 41 12.06 -4.15 2.66
CA PHE A 41 11.06 -3.43 3.47
C PHE A 41 10.95 -3.93 4.91
N ALA A 42 11.75 -4.94 5.29
CA ALA A 42 11.77 -5.43 6.66
C ALA A 42 12.04 -4.28 7.63
N HIS A 43 11.23 -4.21 8.69
CA HIS A 43 11.38 -3.19 9.70
C HIS A 43 12.80 -3.23 10.25
N ARG A 44 13.53 -2.13 10.08
CA ARG A 44 14.81 -1.91 10.73
C ARG A 44 14.53 -1.26 12.06
N ASP A 45 14.74 -2.02 13.13
CA ASP A 45 14.72 -1.47 14.49
C ASP A 45 15.78 -0.36 14.53
N ARG A 46 15.30 0.88 14.59
CA ARG A 46 16.13 2.06 14.80
C ARG A 46 15.83 2.51 16.20
N GLN A 47 16.85 2.44 17.05
CA GLN A 47 16.77 3.05 18.38
C GLN A 47 16.32 4.50 18.23
N GLY A 48 15.20 4.83 18.87
CA GLY A 48 14.66 6.18 18.88
C GLY A 48 15.73 7.14 19.40
N ARG A 49 15.98 8.22 18.66
CA ARG A 49 16.82 9.29 19.18
C ARG A 49 15.96 10.15 20.08
N VAL A 50 16.41 10.35 21.32
CA VAL A 50 15.83 11.36 22.21
C VAL A 50 16.04 12.71 21.54
N THR A 51 14.98 13.28 20.95
CA THR A 51 15.00 14.66 20.49
C THR A 51 14.96 15.53 21.74
N GLN A 52 16.14 15.98 22.17
CA GLN A 52 16.25 16.95 23.24
C GLN A 52 15.61 18.24 22.73
N GLN A 53 14.37 18.51 23.16
CA GLN A 53 13.66 19.75 22.86
C GLN A 53 14.30 20.83 23.75
N PRO A 54 15.09 21.76 23.20
CA PRO A 54 15.76 22.77 24.00
C PRO A 54 14.75 23.88 24.31
N GLY A 55 14.42 24.05 25.59
CA GLY A 55 13.81 25.27 26.13
C GLY A 55 12.29 25.37 25.98
N LEU A 56 11.60 25.23 27.11
CA LEU A 56 10.43 26.04 27.46
C LEU A 56 10.84 26.95 28.62
#